data_AF-A0A972S1U4-F1
#
_entry.id   AF-A0A972S1U4-F1
#
_cell.length_a   1.000
_cell.length_b   1.000
_cell.length_c   1.000
_cell.angle_alpha   90.00
_cell.angle_beta   90.00
_cell.angle_gamma   90.00
#
_symmetry.space_group_name_H-M   'P 1'
#
loop_
_entity.id
_entity.type
_entity.pdbx_description
1 polymer ?
#
loop_
_entity_poly.entity_id
_entity_poly.type
_entity_poly.pdbx_seq_one_letter_code
_entity_poly.pdbx_strand_id
1 'polypeptide(L)'
;MCEKDFEKFSAYLAGIAMTFDKTLDPMQINLYFEVLKDEFETFAEFKVAADNLLKTWFYSYMPKPAHFIQATQMDLELIAEQAYSAAKTAAIRHGVYKNIEFEDRAIETTILTLFTSWKEFHDRVAYIDSDDTWVKKDFIRTYKAIVKNKALKPIKLIGYLQSEFKDPVVVASEYTPPLFEADTNDGAQISEKTRKFLGVRKVG
;
A
#
# COMPACT_ATOMS: atom_id res chain seq x y z
N MET A 1 -13.87 -4.56 7.82
CA MET A 1 -14.31 -4.18 9.17
C MET A 1 -15.36 -5.20 9.51
N CYS A 2 -15.46 -5.60 10.78
CA CYS A 2 -16.44 -6.60 11.19
C CYS A 2 -17.46 -5.99 12.15
N GLU A 3 -18.54 -6.72 12.44
CA GLU A 3 -19.59 -6.28 13.37
C GLU A 3 -19.06 -5.80 14.73
N LYS A 4 -17.92 -6.35 15.19
CA LYS A 4 -17.27 -5.93 16.44
C LYS A 4 -16.71 -4.50 16.40
N ASP A 5 -16.47 -3.97 15.19
CA ASP A 5 -15.99 -2.62 14.96
C ASP A 5 -17.13 -1.60 14.92
N PHE A 6 -18.40 -2.04 14.89
CA PHE A 6 -19.57 -1.18 14.71
C PHE A 6 -19.69 -0.10 15.80
N GLU A 7 -19.44 -0.43 17.07
CA GLU A 7 -19.48 0.55 18.16
C GLU A 7 -18.43 1.66 17.99
N LYS A 8 -17.21 1.29 17.60
CA LYS A 8 -16.13 2.26 17.34
C LYS A 8 -16.46 3.12 16.12
N PHE A 9 -16.94 2.47 15.06
CA PHE A 9 -17.36 3.13 13.84
C PHE A 9 -18.49 4.14 14.07
N SER A 10 -19.55 3.73 14.77
CA SER A 10 -20.71 4.57 15.07
C SER A 10 -20.34 5.80 15.88
N ALA A 11 -19.56 5.63 16.96
CA ALA A 11 -19.07 6.74 17.77
C ALA A 11 -18.21 7.70 16.95
N TYR A 12 -17.36 7.17 16.08
CA TYR A 12 -16.49 7.97 15.23
C TYR A 12 -17.28 8.76 14.18
N LEU A 13 -18.16 8.10 13.45
CA LEU A 13 -18.98 8.71 12.41
C LEU A 13 -19.95 9.76 12.99
N ALA A 14 -20.50 9.51 14.18
CA ALA A 14 -21.27 10.51 14.91
C ALA A 14 -20.43 11.74 15.25
N GLY A 15 -19.18 11.56 15.70
CA GLY A 15 -18.25 12.64 15.93
C GLY A 15 -17.95 13.45 14.66
N ILE A 16 -17.80 12.79 13.51
CA ILE A 16 -17.67 13.47 12.22
C ILE A 16 -18.94 14.26 11.90
N ALA A 17 -20.13 13.67 12.06
CA ALA A 17 -21.39 14.37 11.76
C ALA A 17 -21.55 15.66 12.58
N MET A 18 -21.08 15.66 13.83
CA MET A 18 -21.09 16.85 14.68
C MET A 18 -20.22 17.99 14.13
N THR A 19 -19.14 17.72 13.39
CA THR A 19 -18.34 18.79 12.76
C THR A 19 -19.09 19.48 11.61
N PHE A 20 -20.20 18.91 11.15
CA PHE A 20 -21.08 19.45 10.12
C PHE A 20 -22.44 19.88 10.68
N ASP A 21 -22.55 20.06 12.00
CA ASP A 21 -23.80 20.38 12.70
C ASP A 21 -24.96 19.40 12.40
N LYS A 22 -24.63 18.13 12.17
CA LYS A 22 -25.59 17.06 11.91
C LYS A 22 -25.59 16.02 13.02
N THR A 23 -26.77 15.47 13.27
CA THR A 23 -26.97 14.27 14.08
C THR A 23 -27.45 13.16 13.17
N LEU A 24 -26.74 12.03 13.16
CA LEU A 24 -27.15 10.85 12.43
C LEU A 24 -28.07 9.99 13.27
N ASP A 25 -29.16 9.53 12.69
CA ASP A 25 -29.98 8.51 13.32
C ASP A 25 -29.29 7.12 13.24
N PRO A 26 -29.68 6.15 14.08
CA PRO A 26 -29.06 4.83 14.08
C PRO A 26 -29.17 4.09 12.73
N MET A 27 -30.23 4.33 11.96
CA MET A 27 -30.42 3.70 10.65
C MET A 27 -29.46 4.28 9.61
N GLN A 28 -29.18 5.58 9.66
CA GLN A 28 -28.17 6.24 8.83
C GLN A 28 -26.76 5.72 9.14
N ILE A 29 -26.41 5.60 10.43
CA ILE A 29 -25.11 5.04 10.84
C ILE A 29 -24.98 3.59 10.34
N ASN A 30 -26.04 2.80 10.50
CA ASN A 30 -26.05 1.42 10.03
C ASN A 30 -25.87 1.34 8.51
N LEU A 31 -26.55 2.20 7.74
CA LEU A 31 -26.41 2.26 6.29
C LEU A 31 -24.98 2.61 5.86
N TYR A 32 -24.33 3.56 6.56
CA TYR A 32 -22.92 3.86 6.31
C TYR A 32 -22.03 2.66 6.61
N PHE A 33 -22.26 1.97 7.72
CA PHE A 33 -21.46 0.81 8.09
C PHE A 33 -21.61 -0.33 7.08
N GLU A 34 -22.83 -0.66 6.68
CA GLU A 34 -23.10 -1.71 5.69
C GLU A 34 -22.39 -1.46 4.36
N VAL A 35 -22.34 -0.21 3.90
CA VAL A 35 -21.66 0.14 2.63
C VAL A 35 -20.14 0.13 2.77
N LEU A 36 -19.60 0.49 3.94
CA LEU A 36 -18.15 0.67 4.13
C LEU A 36 -17.47 -0.56 4.73
N LYS A 37 -18.20 -1.48 5.36
CA LYS A 37 -17.58 -2.60 6.10
C LYS A 37 -16.76 -3.54 5.23
N ASP A 38 -17.15 -3.69 3.97
CA ASP A 38 -16.48 -4.55 2.98
C ASP A 38 -15.32 -3.83 2.27
N GLU A 39 -15.30 -2.49 2.30
CA GLU A 39 -14.30 -1.65 1.61
C GLU A 39 -13.04 -1.41 2.45
N PHE A 40 -13.14 -1.55 3.78
CA PHE A 40 -12.03 -1.40 4.71
C PHE A 40 -11.84 -2.70 5.45
N GLU A 41 -10.62 -3.19 5.67
CA GLU A 41 -10.39 -4.42 6.44
C GLU A 41 -10.53 -4.18 7.95
N THR A 42 -9.99 -3.06 8.41
CA THR A 42 -9.97 -2.70 9.84
C THR A 42 -10.55 -1.31 10.09
N PHE A 43 -11.03 -1.08 11.32
CA PHE A 43 -11.47 0.27 11.73
C PHE A 43 -10.34 1.30 11.64
N ALA A 44 -9.09 0.89 11.86
CA ALA A 44 -7.93 1.76 11.76
C ALA A 44 -7.75 2.31 10.33
N GLU A 45 -7.93 1.45 9.33
CA GLU A 45 -7.86 1.82 7.92
C GLU A 45 -8.95 2.83 7.54
N PHE A 46 -10.19 2.56 7.95
CA PHE A 46 -11.31 3.51 7.78
C PHE A 46 -11.00 4.86 8.43
N LYS A 47 -10.49 4.85 9.66
CA LYS A 47 -10.17 6.07 10.39
C LYS A 47 -9.13 6.92 9.64
N VAL A 48 -8.07 6.30 9.13
CA VAL A 48 -7.04 7.01 8.34
C VAL A 48 -7.65 7.64 7.09
N ALA A 49 -8.48 6.90 6.36
CA ALA A 49 -9.16 7.41 5.17
C ALA A 49 -10.12 8.57 5.50
N ALA A 50 -10.88 8.44 6.58
CA ALA A 50 -11.78 9.48 7.07
C ALA A 50 -11.02 10.74 7.48
N ASP A 51 -9.90 10.60 8.19
CA ASP A 51 -9.05 11.74 8.60
C ASP A 51 -8.48 12.48 7.40
N ASN A 52 -8.01 11.75 6.39
CA ASN A 52 -7.48 12.33 5.16
C ASN A 52 -8.60 13.01 4.35
N LEU A 53 -9.78 12.39 4.28
CA LEU A 53 -10.95 13.00 3.67
C LEU A 53 -11.25 14.34 4.33
N LEU A 54 -11.40 14.38 5.65
CA LEU A 54 -11.78 15.61 6.37
C LEU A 54 -10.77 16.74 6.23
N LYS A 55 -9.46 16.44 6.15
CA LYS A 55 -8.42 17.46 5.90
C LYS A 55 -8.54 18.11 4.52
N THR A 56 -9.04 17.36 3.54
CA THR A 56 -9.15 17.80 2.14
C THR A 56 -10.57 18.19 1.75
N TRP A 57 -11.54 17.96 2.63
CA TRP A 57 -12.95 18.15 2.38
C TRP A 57 -13.31 19.63 2.41
N PHE A 58 -13.56 20.20 1.23
CA PHE A 58 -13.89 21.62 1.09
C PHE A 58 -15.39 21.91 1.25
N TYR A 59 -16.25 20.89 1.20
CA TYR A 59 -17.69 21.08 1.17
C TYR A 59 -18.29 21.18 2.57
N SER A 60 -19.32 22.01 2.71
CA SER A 60 -20.06 22.21 3.97
C SER A 60 -21.04 21.08 4.30
N TYR A 61 -21.26 20.13 3.39
CA TYR A 61 -22.13 19.00 3.62
C TYR A 61 -21.34 17.76 4.07
N MET A 62 -21.97 16.93 4.89
CA MET A 62 -21.40 15.67 5.36
C MET A 62 -21.02 14.75 4.18
N PRO A 63 -19.79 14.21 4.15
CA PRO A 63 -19.38 13.30 3.09
C PRO A 63 -20.25 12.04 3.03
N LYS A 64 -20.72 11.68 1.83
CA LYS A 64 -21.36 10.38 1.53
C LYS A 64 -20.37 9.21 1.65
N PRO A 65 -20.82 7.94 1.83
CA PRO A 65 -19.96 6.76 1.88
C PRO A 65 -18.95 6.67 0.72
N ALA A 66 -19.39 6.96 -0.50
CA ALA A 66 -18.53 6.95 -1.69
C ALA A 66 -17.29 7.84 -1.58
N HIS A 67 -17.34 8.94 -0.83
CA HIS A 67 -16.18 9.83 -0.65
C HIS A 67 -15.13 9.22 0.29
N PHE A 68 -15.54 8.45 1.30
CA PHE A 68 -14.61 7.70 2.15
C PHE A 68 -13.88 6.64 1.34
N ILE A 69 -14.58 5.96 0.43
CA ILE A 69 -13.99 5.01 -0.52
C ILE A 69 -13.04 5.72 -1.50
N GLN A 70 -13.36 6.94 -1.94
CA GLN A 70 -12.44 7.71 -2.80
C GLN A 70 -11.20 8.20 -2.06
N ALA A 71 -11.31 8.48 -0.77
CA ALA A 71 -10.18 8.93 0.05
C ALA A 71 -9.10 7.85 0.20
N THR A 72 -9.44 6.56 0.14
CA THR A 72 -8.42 5.49 0.02
C THR A 72 -7.81 5.42 -1.36
N GLN A 73 -8.58 5.73 -2.42
CA GLN A 73 -8.07 5.69 -3.79
C GLN A 73 -7.08 6.82 -4.10
N MET A 74 -7.21 7.99 -3.48
CA MET A 74 -6.24 9.08 -3.62
C MET A 74 -4.88 8.78 -2.97
N ASP A 75 -4.84 7.93 -1.94
CA ASP A 75 -3.57 7.45 -1.37
C ASP A 75 -2.98 6.33 -2.25
N LEU A 76 -3.81 5.45 -2.79
CA LEU A 76 -3.34 4.33 -3.61
C LEU A 76 -2.67 4.78 -4.93
N GLU A 77 -3.08 5.91 -5.51
CA GLU A 77 -2.35 6.54 -6.62
C GLU A 77 -0.92 6.90 -6.20
N LEU A 78 -0.78 7.65 -5.12
CA LEU A 78 0.50 8.12 -4.59
C LEU A 78 1.40 6.94 -4.16
N ILE A 79 0.83 5.96 -3.46
CA ILE A 79 1.50 4.72 -3.07
C ILE A 79 1.99 3.96 -4.31
N ALA A 80 1.15 3.84 -5.35
CA ALA A 80 1.56 3.17 -6.58
C ALA A 80 2.68 3.93 -7.32
N GLU A 81 2.69 5.27 -7.27
CA GLU A 81 3.79 6.08 -7.81
C GLU A 81 5.08 5.88 -7.01
N GLN A 82 5.00 5.86 -5.68
CA GLN A 82 6.14 5.61 -4.80
C GLN A 82 6.68 4.19 -4.97
N ALA A 83 5.81 3.20 -5.10
CA ALA A 83 6.14 1.81 -5.39
C ALA A 83 6.90 1.68 -6.73
N TYR A 84 6.40 2.36 -7.77
CA TYR A 84 7.09 2.41 -9.07
C TYR A 84 8.46 3.09 -8.96
N SER A 85 8.54 4.22 -8.26
CA SER A 85 9.80 4.95 -8.05
C SER A 85 10.84 4.08 -7.32
N ALA A 86 10.43 3.36 -6.28
CA ALA A 86 11.27 2.40 -5.57
C ALA A 86 11.76 1.28 -6.48
N ALA A 87 10.87 0.70 -7.29
CA ALA A 87 11.21 -0.34 -8.26
C ALA A 87 12.19 0.15 -9.33
N LYS A 88 11.94 1.31 -9.95
CA LYS A 88 12.82 1.93 -10.96
C LYS A 88 14.19 2.26 -10.35
N THR A 89 14.22 2.82 -9.15
CA THR A 89 15.47 3.13 -8.43
C THR A 89 16.27 1.86 -8.14
N ALA A 90 15.61 0.78 -7.69
CA ALA A 90 16.25 -0.51 -7.47
C ALA A 90 16.84 -1.10 -8.77
N ALA A 91 16.11 -0.98 -9.89
CA ALA A 91 16.59 -1.41 -11.20
C ALA A 91 17.87 -0.66 -11.58
N ILE A 92 17.86 0.67 -11.51
CA ILE A 92 19.01 1.52 -11.85
C ILE A 92 20.20 1.23 -10.94
N ARG A 93 19.99 1.11 -9.63
CA ARG A 93 21.08 0.97 -8.64
C ARG A 93 21.68 -0.42 -8.55
N HIS A 94 20.89 -1.46 -8.76
CA HIS A 94 21.32 -2.84 -8.48
C HIS A 94 21.46 -3.70 -9.73
N GLY A 95 20.91 -3.25 -10.87
CA GLY A 95 21.01 -3.95 -12.14
C GLY A 95 20.30 -5.31 -12.14
N VAL A 96 20.55 -6.10 -13.19
CA VAL A 96 19.86 -7.37 -13.47
C VAL A 96 20.41 -8.59 -12.73
N TYR A 97 21.58 -8.46 -12.10
CA TYR A 97 22.35 -9.61 -11.61
C TYR A 97 22.04 -9.99 -10.16
N LYS A 98 21.43 -9.09 -9.39
CA LYS A 98 21.12 -9.31 -7.97
C LYS A 98 19.69 -9.79 -7.79
N ASN A 99 19.48 -10.64 -6.79
CA ASN A 99 18.15 -10.95 -6.29
C ASN A 99 17.63 -9.73 -5.52
N ILE A 100 16.41 -9.30 -5.83
CA ILE A 100 15.78 -8.13 -5.18
C ILE A 100 14.54 -8.61 -4.43
N GLU A 101 14.41 -8.16 -3.18
CA GLU A 101 13.20 -8.28 -2.40
C GLU A 101 12.79 -6.88 -1.92
N PHE A 102 11.52 -6.54 -2.01
CA PHE A 102 10.91 -5.32 -1.53
C PHE A 102 10.12 -5.65 -0.25
N GLU A 103 10.07 -4.69 0.67
CA GLU A 103 9.16 -4.77 1.82
C GLU A 103 7.70 -4.79 1.36
N ASP A 104 7.38 -4.01 0.32
CA ASP A 104 6.09 -4.04 -0.35
C ASP A 104 6.03 -5.19 -1.37
N ARG A 105 5.42 -6.31 -0.95
CA ARG A 105 5.29 -7.52 -1.77
C ARG A 105 4.44 -7.35 -3.03
N ALA A 106 3.62 -6.30 -3.09
CA ALA A 106 2.85 -6.01 -4.28
C ALA A 106 3.76 -5.52 -5.43
N ILE A 107 4.94 -4.96 -5.13
CA ILE A 107 5.91 -4.55 -6.17
C ILE A 107 6.35 -5.77 -6.99
N GLU A 108 6.80 -6.85 -6.36
CA GLU A 108 7.27 -8.01 -7.11
C GLU A 108 6.15 -8.72 -7.86
N THR A 109 4.98 -8.82 -7.24
CA THR A 109 3.80 -9.39 -7.89
C THR A 109 3.43 -8.56 -9.12
N THR A 110 3.51 -7.23 -9.03
CA THR A 110 3.24 -6.32 -10.15
C THR A 110 4.26 -6.53 -11.26
N ILE A 111 5.55 -6.54 -10.92
CA ILE A 111 6.63 -6.74 -11.89
C ILE A 111 6.44 -8.06 -12.61
N LEU A 112 6.18 -9.14 -11.90
CA LEU A 112 6.05 -10.48 -12.48
C LEU A 112 4.71 -10.71 -13.21
N THR A 113 3.72 -9.86 -12.98
CA THR A 113 2.46 -9.88 -13.72
C THR A 113 2.60 -9.16 -15.05
N LEU A 114 3.36 -8.07 -15.09
CA LEU A 114 3.57 -7.27 -16.31
C LEU A 114 4.76 -7.74 -17.14
N PHE A 115 5.79 -8.27 -16.49
CA PHE A 115 7.05 -8.66 -17.06
C PHE A 115 7.36 -10.10 -16.65
N THR A 116 7.96 -10.87 -17.54
CA THR A 116 8.31 -12.27 -17.24
C THR A 116 9.50 -12.40 -16.29
N SER A 117 10.28 -11.32 -16.08
CA SER A 117 11.45 -11.33 -15.20
C SER A 117 11.87 -9.95 -14.72
N TRP A 118 12.70 -9.92 -13.66
CA TRP A 118 13.39 -8.71 -13.19
C TRP A 118 14.25 -8.06 -14.28
N LYS A 119 14.94 -8.88 -15.08
CA LYS A 119 15.74 -8.40 -16.20
C LYS A 119 14.89 -7.64 -17.21
N GLU A 120 13.74 -8.19 -17.57
CA GLU A 120 12.84 -7.54 -18.53
C GLU A 120 12.35 -6.18 -17.99
N PHE A 121 11.97 -6.11 -16.72
CA PHE A 121 11.62 -4.83 -16.10
C PHE A 121 12.79 -3.84 -16.12
N HIS A 122 13.99 -4.26 -15.70
CA HIS A 122 15.18 -3.42 -15.72
C HIS A 122 15.46 -2.83 -17.12
N ASP A 123 15.47 -3.67 -18.15
CA ASP A 123 15.78 -3.25 -19.52
C ASP A 123 14.77 -2.21 -20.05
N ARG A 124 13.56 -2.21 -19.50
CA ARG A 124 12.48 -1.28 -19.85
C ARG A 124 12.51 0.04 -19.07
N VAL A 125 13.21 0.12 -17.93
CA VAL A 125 13.14 1.32 -17.06
C VAL A 125 14.49 1.96 -16.75
N ALA A 126 15.59 1.21 -16.80
CA ALA A 126 16.90 1.68 -16.31
C ALA A 126 17.53 2.77 -17.18
N TYR A 127 17.22 2.79 -18.47
CA TYR A 127 17.81 3.72 -19.45
C TYR A 127 16.81 4.75 -19.97
N ILE A 128 15.62 4.86 -19.35
CA ILE A 128 14.61 5.83 -19.76
C ILE A 128 14.61 7.03 -18.80
N ASP A 129 15.01 8.18 -19.35
CA ASP A 129 15.07 9.45 -18.62
C ASP A 129 13.68 10.07 -18.37
N SER A 130 12.66 9.68 -19.14
CA SER A 130 11.28 10.10 -18.91
C SER A 130 10.59 9.22 -17.88
N ASP A 131 9.92 9.83 -16.92
CA ASP A 131 9.02 9.13 -15.99
C ASP A 131 7.64 8.85 -16.60
N ASP A 132 7.29 9.51 -17.71
CA ASP A 132 5.96 9.43 -18.32
C ASP A 132 5.89 8.31 -19.37
N THR A 133 6.30 7.11 -18.97
CA THR A 133 6.33 5.93 -19.84
C THR A 133 5.05 5.12 -19.75
N TRP A 134 4.72 4.41 -20.82
CA TRP A 134 3.66 3.40 -20.81
C TRP A 134 3.91 2.34 -19.71
N VAL A 135 5.19 2.03 -19.43
CA VAL A 135 5.61 1.15 -18.34
C VAL A 135 5.16 1.67 -16.98
N LYS A 136 5.37 2.95 -16.67
CA LYS A 136 4.85 3.57 -15.43
C LYS A 136 3.33 3.43 -15.34
N LYS A 137 2.61 3.74 -16.42
CA LYS A 137 1.14 3.70 -16.44
C LYS A 137 0.60 2.28 -16.22
N ASP A 138 1.18 1.29 -16.89
CA ASP A 138 0.79 -0.11 -16.74
C ASP A 138 1.15 -0.66 -15.35
N PHE A 139 2.33 -0.29 -14.83
CA PHE A 139 2.76 -0.61 -13.48
C PHE A 139 1.75 -0.10 -12.45
N ILE A 140 1.46 1.20 -12.47
CA ILE A 140 0.54 1.83 -11.52
C ILE A 140 -0.85 1.17 -11.59
N ARG A 141 -1.39 0.94 -12.79
CA ARG A 141 -2.69 0.30 -12.97
C ARG A 141 -2.70 -1.12 -12.37
N THR A 142 -1.65 -1.90 -12.63
CA THR A 142 -1.58 -3.30 -12.21
C THR A 142 -1.32 -3.44 -10.73
N TYR A 143 -0.44 -2.60 -10.18
CA TYR A 143 -0.18 -2.50 -8.75
C TYR A 143 -1.48 -2.22 -7.99
N LYS A 144 -2.25 -1.21 -8.42
CA LYS A 144 -3.56 -0.90 -7.81
C LYS A 144 -4.51 -2.08 -7.85
N ALA A 145 -4.56 -2.82 -8.97
CA ALA A 145 -5.42 -3.99 -9.09
C ALA A 145 -4.99 -5.11 -8.13
N ILE A 146 -3.67 -5.34 -7.97
CA ILE A 146 -3.13 -6.34 -7.05
C ILE A 146 -3.43 -5.97 -5.59
N VAL A 147 -3.21 -4.71 -5.21
CA VAL A 147 -3.51 -4.21 -3.87
C VAL A 147 -5.00 -4.35 -3.57
N LYS A 148 -5.86 -3.86 -4.46
CA LYS A 148 -7.32 -3.92 -4.29
C LYS A 148 -7.84 -5.36 -4.17
N ASN A 149 -7.32 -6.26 -5.01
CA ASN A 149 -7.77 -7.65 -5.04
C ASN A 149 -7.02 -8.55 -4.04
N LYS A 150 -6.08 -7.99 -3.26
CA LYS A 150 -5.17 -8.72 -2.36
C LYS A 150 -4.49 -9.93 -3.02
N ALA A 151 -4.23 -9.83 -4.33
CA ALA A 151 -3.80 -10.95 -5.16
C ALA A 151 -2.28 -11.09 -5.16
N LEU A 152 -1.66 -11.17 -3.97
CA LEU A 152 -0.23 -11.40 -3.86
C LEU A 152 0.12 -12.79 -4.39
N LYS A 153 1.21 -12.87 -5.15
CA LYS A 153 1.79 -14.16 -5.53
C LYS A 153 3.12 -14.33 -4.80
N PRO A 154 3.37 -15.46 -4.14
CA PRO A 154 4.66 -15.72 -3.50
C PRO A 154 5.70 -16.01 -4.58
N ILE A 155 6.26 -14.96 -5.18
CA ILE A 155 7.26 -15.09 -6.24
C ILE A 155 8.42 -14.12 -6.00
N LYS A 156 9.64 -14.65 -6.10
CA LYS A 156 10.89 -13.90 -5.92
C LYS A 156 11.37 -13.33 -7.25
N LEU A 157 11.90 -12.10 -7.21
CA LEU A 157 12.61 -11.52 -8.35
C LEU A 157 14.03 -12.07 -8.40
N ILE A 158 14.25 -13.01 -9.31
CA ILE A 158 15.52 -13.73 -9.46
C ILE A 158 16.45 -12.95 -10.40
N GLY A 159 17.65 -12.66 -9.92
CA GLY A 159 18.74 -12.10 -10.73
C GLY A 159 19.47 -13.16 -11.54
N TYR A 160 20.20 -12.74 -12.58
CA TYR A 160 20.85 -13.66 -13.52
C TYR A 160 21.99 -14.50 -12.90
N LEU A 161 22.63 -14.03 -11.83
CA LEU A 161 23.72 -14.72 -11.13
C LEU A 161 23.20 -15.39 -9.84
N GLN A 162 22.40 -16.45 -9.99
CA GLN A 162 21.83 -17.20 -8.86
C GLN A 162 22.88 -17.78 -7.90
N SER A 163 24.12 -18.01 -8.34
CA SER A 163 25.10 -18.81 -7.59
C SER A 163 26.02 -18.02 -6.66
N GLU A 164 26.15 -16.69 -6.80
CA GLU A 164 27.17 -15.92 -6.07
C GLU A 164 26.62 -15.04 -4.94
N PHE A 165 25.32 -14.73 -4.94
CA PHE A 165 24.70 -13.84 -3.94
C PHE A 165 23.59 -14.59 -3.19
N LYS A 166 23.97 -15.21 -2.07
CA LYS A 166 23.06 -15.97 -1.19
C LYS A 166 21.98 -15.08 -0.54
N ASP A 167 22.28 -13.81 -0.32
CA ASP A 167 21.38 -12.87 0.35
C ASP A 167 20.77 -11.88 -0.66
N PRO A 168 19.43 -11.78 -0.74
CA PRO A 168 18.77 -10.80 -1.59
C PRO A 168 19.02 -9.37 -1.07
N VAL A 169 19.06 -8.41 -1.99
CA VAL A 169 19.04 -7.00 -1.61
C VAL A 169 17.61 -6.65 -1.23
N VAL A 170 17.42 -6.30 0.04
CA VAL A 170 16.12 -5.84 0.57
C VAL A 170 15.99 -4.34 0.33
N VAL A 171 14.98 -3.95 -0.45
CA VAL A 171 14.63 -2.56 -0.73
C VAL A 171 13.53 -2.14 0.23
N ALA A 172 13.87 -1.21 1.12
CA ALA A 172 12.95 -0.65 2.09
C ALA A 172 11.92 0.26 1.40
N SER A 173 10.72 0.27 1.95
CA SER A 173 9.64 1.17 1.55
C SER A 173 9.78 2.52 2.29
N GLU A 174 9.83 3.63 1.55
CA GLU A 174 9.81 4.98 2.14
C GLU A 174 8.38 5.45 2.49
N TYR A 175 7.39 4.60 2.22
CA TYR A 175 5.97 4.79 2.47
C TYR A 175 5.42 3.60 3.24
N THR A 176 4.19 3.71 3.78
CA THR A 176 3.56 2.57 4.47
C THR A 176 2.96 1.64 3.40
N PRO A 177 3.47 0.42 3.22
CA PRO A 177 2.91 -0.50 2.23
C PRO A 177 1.48 -0.87 2.60
N PRO A 178 0.64 -1.19 1.60
CA PRO A 178 -0.66 -1.79 1.87
C PRO A 178 -0.48 -3.06 2.71
N LEU A 179 -1.25 -3.17 3.79
CA LEU A 179 -1.23 -4.35 4.65
C LEU A 179 -1.86 -5.51 3.89
N PHE A 180 -1.10 -6.58 3.70
CA PHE A 180 -1.61 -7.86 3.26
C PHE A 180 -1.53 -8.82 4.45
N GLU A 181 -2.58 -9.62 4.67
CA GLU A 181 -2.50 -10.68 5.68
C GLU A 181 -1.27 -11.55 5.36
N ALA A 182 -0.31 -11.54 6.28
CA ALA A 182 0.92 -12.27 6.11
C ALA A 182 0.59 -13.77 6.09
N ASP A 183 0.96 -14.45 5.01
CA ASP A 183 1.37 -15.84 5.11
C ASP A 183 2.52 -15.87 6.13
N THR A 184 2.15 -16.30 7.33
CA THR A 184 3.00 -16.50 8.47
C THR A 184 4.07 -17.52 8.10
N ASN A 185 5.29 -17.04 7.82
CA ASN A 185 6.50 -17.64 8.39
C ASN A 185 7.81 -16.84 8.16
N ASP A 186 7.92 -15.98 7.14
CA ASP A 186 9.21 -15.31 6.85
C ASP A 186 9.30 -13.82 7.27
N GLY A 187 8.16 -13.12 7.44
CA GLY A 187 8.13 -11.69 7.76
C GLY A 187 8.65 -11.30 9.16
N ALA A 188 8.74 -12.25 10.08
CA ALA A 188 9.23 -12.00 11.43
C ALA A 188 10.73 -11.64 11.47
N GLN A 189 11.53 -12.12 10.51
CA GLN A 189 12.97 -11.84 10.50
C GLN A 189 13.33 -10.45 9.93
N ILE A 190 12.46 -9.86 9.11
CA ILE A 190 12.75 -8.57 8.46
C ILE A 190 12.55 -7.42 9.46
N SER A 191 11.47 -7.45 10.26
CA SER A 191 11.20 -6.39 11.25
C SER A 191 12.26 -6.30 12.37
N GLU A 192 12.91 -7.42 12.70
CA GLU A 192 13.97 -7.48 13.72
C GLU A 192 15.32 -6.96 13.19
N LYS A 193 15.60 -7.15 11.90
CA LYS A 193 16.80 -6.59 11.25
C LYS A 193 16.70 -5.07 11.08
N THR A 194 15.52 -4.52 10.77
CA THR A 194 15.31 -3.07 10.64
C THR A 194 15.44 -2.34 11.99
N ARG A 195 15.01 -2.96 13.09
CA ARG A 195 15.25 -2.43 14.45
C ARG A 195 16.72 -2.41 14.88
N LYS A 196 17.57 -3.28 14.32
CA LYS A 196 19.02 -3.26 14.57
C LYS A 196 19.77 -2.20 13.75
N PHE A 197 19.22 -1.79 12.60
CA PHE A 197 19.85 -0.80 11.72
C PHE A 197 19.58 0.65 12.16
N LEU A 198 18.40 0.91 12.74
CA LEU A 198 18.08 2.18 13.42
C LEU A 198 18.60 2.12 14.86
N GLY A 199 19.88 2.44 15.05
CA GLY A 199 20.54 2.47 16.35
C GLY A 199 19.85 3.38 17.37
N VAL A 200 18.91 2.83 18.13
CA VAL A 200 18.47 3.42 19.40
C VAL A 200 19.52 3.08 20.43
N ARG A 201 20.50 4.00 20.61
CA ARG A 201 21.30 4.04 21.83
C ARG A 201 20.33 4.15 23.00
N LYS A 202 20.27 3.12 23.85
CA LYS A 202 19.78 3.28 25.21
C LYS A 202 20.61 4.37 25.86
N VAL A 203 19.98 5.51 26.15
CA VAL A 203 20.51 6.48 27.10
C VAL A 203 20.32 5.84 28.48
N GLY A 204 21.43 5.42 29.07
CA GLY A 204 21.53 5.14 30.50
C GLY A 204 21.90 6.41 31.26
#